data_AF-A0A059WXM0-F1
#
_entry.id   AF-A0A059WXM0-F1
#
_cell.length_a   1.000
_cell.length_b   1.000
_cell.length_c   1.000
_cell.angle_alpha   90.00
_cell.angle_beta   90.00
_cell.angle_gamma   90.00
#
_symmetry.space_group_name_H-M   'P 1'
#
loop_
_entity.id
_entity.type
_entity.pdbx_description
1 polymer ?
#
loop_
_entity_poly.entity_id
_entity_poly.type
_entity_poly.pdbx_seq_one_letter_code
_entity_poly.pdbx_strand_id
1 'polypeptide(L)'
;MFKTTLGAFALAATLLASTAVSFAHDVTVNMLYIGDTKAYNEILEGAAKDYMAAHPGVTISLLPMENEALKAKLPTMLQSNDPPDIFTSWGGGVMLDHANAGYLADVSSEKDNMAKIVVPSAVAAFQVDGKQVGLATDLSLVSIFVNKPLLAKAGVSLDELKTWDGFKGAVAKLKAAGITPLLTGGADKWPLQFYLGYLLLREGGG
;
A
#
# COMPACT_ATOMS: atom_id res chain seq x y z
N MET A 1 1.26 -83.49 -10.19
CA MET A 1 0.03 -84.31 -10.11
C MET A 1 -1.13 -83.33 -10.15
N PHE A 2 -2.04 -83.48 -11.14
CA PHE A 2 -3.18 -82.60 -11.55
C PHE A 2 -2.77 -81.22 -12.15
N LYS A 3 -2.73 -80.96 -13.47
CA LYS A 3 -3.70 -81.02 -14.62
C LYS A 3 -4.84 -79.97 -14.58
N THR A 4 -4.75 -79.01 -15.54
CA THR A 4 -5.81 -78.33 -16.34
C THR A 4 -6.89 -77.53 -15.59
N THR A 5 -7.30 -76.32 -16.01
CA THR A 5 -8.00 -76.01 -17.28
C THR A 5 -7.98 -74.51 -17.62
N LEU A 6 -7.90 -74.22 -18.93
CA LEU A 6 -8.16 -72.93 -19.59
C LEU A 6 -9.61 -72.47 -19.37
N GLY A 7 -9.82 -71.17 -19.19
CA GLY A 7 -11.13 -70.52 -19.28
C GLY A 7 -10.96 -69.08 -19.75
N ALA A 8 -11.20 -68.83 -21.04
CA ALA A 8 -11.21 -67.51 -21.64
C ALA A 8 -12.45 -66.73 -21.20
N PHE A 9 -12.29 -65.47 -20.76
CA PHE A 9 -13.40 -64.52 -20.66
C PHE A 9 -12.99 -63.15 -21.19
N ALA A 10 -13.75 -62.79 -22.23
CA ALA A 10 -14.02 -61.50 -22.85
C ALA A 10 -13.32 -60.23 -22.34
N LEU A 11 -12.73 -59.55 -23.33
CA LEU A 11 -12.36 -58.15 -23.37
C LEU A 11 -13.56 -57.25 -23.03
N ALA A 12 -13.49 -56.53 -21.90
CA ALA A 12 -14.31 -55.35 -21.65
C ALA A 12 -13.37 -54.16 -21.47
N ALA A 13 -13.14 -53.43 -22.56
CA ALA A 13 -12.45 -52.15 -22.52
C ALA A 13 -13.42 -51.11 -21.95
N THR A 14 -13.45 -50.98 -20.63
CA THR A 14 -14.07 -49.82 -19.96
C THR A 14 -13.21 -48.60 -20.26
N LEU A 15 -13.71 -47.75 -21.15
CA LEU A 15 -13.23 -46.38 -21.35
C LEU A 15 -13.46 -45.62 -20.04
N LEU A 16 -12.51 -45.69 -19.11
CA LEU A 16 -12.39 -44.73 -18.03
C LEU A 16 -11.98 -43.42 -18.69
N ALA A 17 -12.98 -42.58 -19.00
CA ALA A 17 -12.75 -41.17 -19.22
C ALA A 17 -12.15 -40.61 -17.92
N SER A 18 -10.83 -40.56 -17.86
CA SER A 18 -10.08 -39.83 -16.87
C SER A 18 -10.40 -38.35 -17.06
N THR A 19 -11.44 -37.88 -16.38
CA THR A 19 -11.55 -36.47 -16.04
C THR A 19 -10.33 -36.18 -15.19
N ALA A 20 -9.31 -35.59 -15.81
CA ALA A 20 -8.25 -34.92 -15.07
C ALA A 20 -8.92 -33.80 -14.28
N VAL A 21 -9.32 -34.10 -13.05
CA VAL A 21 -9.49 -33.09 -12.02
C VAL A 21 -8.09 -32.57 -11.81
N SER A 22 -7.75 -31.50 -12.52
CA SER A 22 -6.60 -30.69 -12.19
C SER A 22 -6.87 -30.16 -10.80
N PHE A 23 -6.28 -30.78 -9.77
CA PHE A 23 -6.17 -30.16 -8.46
C PHE A 23 -5.28 -28.94 -8.65
N ALA A 24 -5.88 -27.81 -9.02
CA ALA A 24 -5.28 -26.53 -8.73
C ALA A 24 -5.02 -26.54 -7.22
N HIS A 25 -3.76 -26.51 -6.81
CA HIS A 25 -3.43 -26.32 -5.40
C HIS A 25 -4.16 -25.06 -4.94
N ASP A 26 -4.95 -25.16 -3.87
CA ASP A 26 -5.57 -23.98 -3.28
C ASP A 26 -4.44 -23.02 -2.84
N VAL A 27 -4.40 -21.83 -3.44
CA VAL A 27 -3.43 -20.78 -3.14
C VAL A 27 -4.10 -19.78 -2.22
N THR A 28 -3.48 -19.50 -1.07
CA THR A 28 -3.88 -18.38 -0.22
C THR A 28 -2.88 -17.24 -0.40
N VAL A 29 -3.39 -16.03 -0.65
CA VAL A 29 -2.61 -14.79 -0.76
C VAL A 29 -2.94 -13.92 0.45
N ASN A 30 -1.94 -13.70 1.30
CA ASN A 30 -2.03 -12.83 2.46
C ASN A 30 -1.68 -11.39 2.09
N MET A 31 -2.66 -10.50 2.21
CA MET A 31 -2.50 -9.08 1.90
C MET A 31 -2.59 -8.22 3.17
N LEU A 32 -1.45 -7.72 3.64
CA LEU A 32 -1.34 -6.82 4.77
C LEU A 32 -1.46 -5.36 4.33
N TYR A 33 -2.48 -4.64 4.76
CA TYR A 33 -2.72 -3.28 4.28
C TYR A 33 -3.14 -2.32 5.38
N ILE A 34 -3.02 -1.02 5.10
CA ILE A 34 -3.49 0.01 6.03
C ILE A 34 -5.01 0.11 5.92
N GLY A 35 -5.71 -0.33 6.96
CA GLY A 35 -7.16 -0.16 7.07
C GLY A 35 -7.49 1.27 7.47
N ASP A 36 -7.78 2.13 6.51
CA ASP A 36 -8.02 3.56 6.74
C ASP A 36 -9.50 3.86 7.03
N THR A 37 -10.34 3.81 5.98
CA THR A 37 -11.77 4.09 6.08
C THR A 37 -12.60 2.85 5.81
N LYS A 38 -13.82 2.82 6.37
CA LYS A 38 -14.80 1.78 6.05
C LYS A 38 -15.00 1.65 4.54
N ALA A 39 -15.10 2.77 3.82
CA ALA A 39 -15.27 2.76 2.37
C ALA A 39 -14.07 2.13 1.64
N TYR A 40 -12.86 2.42 2.07
CA TYR A 40 -11.65 1.82 1.49
C TYR A 40 -11.59 0.30 1.72
N ASN A 41 -11.91 -0.15 2.92
CA ASN A 41 -11.94 -1.58 3.24
C ASN A 41 -13.01 -2.31 2.42
N GLU A 42 -14.21 -1.74 2.28
CA GLU A 42 -15.29 -2.30 1.45
C GLU A 42 -14.89 -2.43 -0.03
N ILE A 43 -14.08 -1.48 -0.56
CA ILE A 43 -13.55 -1.56 -1.92
C ILE A 43 -12.58 -2.75 -2.06
N LEU A 44 -11.66 -2.93 -1.12
CA LEU A 44 -10.71 -4.04 -1.16
C LEU A 44 -11.39 -5.39 -0.96
N GLU A 45 -12.36 -5.48 -0.06
CA GLU A 45 -13.17 -6.68 0.15
C GLU A 45 -13.97 -7.05 -1.11
N GLY A 46 -14.55 -6.06 -1.78
CA GLY A 46 -15.22 -6.24 -3.07
C GLY A 46 -14.27 -6.75 -4.14
N ALA A 47 -13.11 -6.12 -4.30
CA ALA A 47 -12.10 -6.54 -5.27
C ALA A 47 -11.58 -7.96 -5.01
N ALA A 48 -11.32 -8.30 -3.74
CA ALA A 48 -10.90 -9.64 -3.34
C ALA A 48 -11.97 -10.68 -3.66
N LYS A 49 -13.24 -10.37 -3.38
CA LYS A 49 -14.38 -11.25 -3.69
C LYS A 49 -14.51 -11.48 -5.20
N ASP A 50 -14.44 -10.43 -6.00
CA ASP A 50 -14.57 -10.53 -7.46
C ASP A 50 -13.41 -11.36 -8.04
N TYR A 51 -12.20 -11.18 -7.52
CA TYR A 51 -11.04 -11.99 -7.93
C TYR A 51 -11.22 -13.46 -7.54
N MET A 52 -11.59 -13.77 -6.30
CA MET A 52 -11.82 -15.16 -5.87
C MET A 52 -12.95 -15.85 -6.65
N ALA A 53 -13.98 -15.10 -7.05
CA ALA A 53 -15.05 -15.62 -7.90
C ALA A 53 -14.59 -15.94 -9.33
N ALA A 54 -13.68 -15.13 -9.88
CA ALA A 54 -13.11 -15.32 -11.21
C ALA A 54 -11.97 -16.37 -11.24
N HIS A 55 -11.35 -16.65 -10.09
CA HIS A 55 -10.18 -17.51 -9.96
C HIS A 55 -10.41 -18.63 -8.93
N PRO A 56 -11.12 -19.72 -9.30
CA PRO A 56 -11.32 -20.86 -8.41
C PRO A 56 -9.99 -21.43 -7.92
N GLY A 57 -9.93 -21.73 -6.62
CA GLY A 57 -8.70 -22.19 -5.95
C GLY A 57 -7.80 -21.07 -5.43
N VAL A 58 -8.17 -19.79 -5.60
CA VAL A 58 -7.49 -18.67 -4.93
C VAL A 58 -8.31 -18.18 -3.75
N THR A 59 -7.65 -18.01 -2.61
CA THR A 59 -8.19 -17.34 -1.42
C THR A 59 -7.37 -16.08 -1.16
N ILE A 60 -8.03 -14.93 -1.03
CA ILE A 60 -7.38 -13.67 -0.64
C ILE A 60 -7.71 -13.40 0.82
N SER A 61 -6.69 -13.37 1.67
CA SER A 61 -6.77 -13.05 3.09
C SER A 61 -6.38 -11.59 3.30
N LEU A 62 -7.37 -10.74 3.54
CA LEU A 62 -7.19 -9.31 3.80
C LEU A 62 -6.87 -9.09 5.28
N LEU A 63 -5.71 -8.50 5.56
CA LEU A 63 -5.21 -8.25 6.91
C LEU A 63 -5.09 -6.73 7.13
N PRO A 64 -6.17 -6.03 7.51
CA PRO A 64 -6.11 -4.60 7.80
C PRO A 64 -5.31 -4.34 9.08
N MET A 65 -4.51 -3.29 9.07
CA MET A 65 -3.77 -2.82 10.23
C MET A 65 -3.79 -1.30 10.31
N GLU A 66 -3.76 -0.77 11.54
CA GLU A 66 -3.50 0.66 11.76
C GLU A 66 -2.07 1.00 11.30
N ASN A 67 -1.87 2.19 10.73
CA ASN A 67 -0.63 2.60 10.09
C ASN A 67 0.62 2.50 10.99
N GLU A 68 0.57 2.97 12.25
CA GLU A 68 1.72 2.85 13.16
C GLU A 68 1.96 1.42 13.61
N ALA A 69 0.90 0.63 13.81
CA ALA A 69 1.00 -0.80 14.06
C ALA A 69 1.67 -1.55 12.89
N LEU A 70 1.37 -1.17 11.64
CA LEU A 70 1.98 -1.76 10.44
C LEU A 70 3.48 -1.46 10.39
N LYS A 71 3.88 -0.20 10.59
CA LYS A 71 5.31 0.18 10.65
C LYS A 71 6.08 -0.61 11.70
N ALA A 72 5.47 -0.82 12.87
CA ALA A 72 6.11 -1.54 13.96
C ALA A 72 6.24 -3.05 13.72
N LYS A 73 5.25 -3.68 13.08
CA LYS A 73 5.18 -5.14 12.92
C LYS A 73 5.77 -5.66 11.61
N LEU A 74 5.66 -4.88 10.53
CA LEU A 74 6.07 -5.31 9.19
C LEU A 74 7.52 -5.82 9.12
N PRO A 75 8.54 -5.14 9.70
CA PRO A 75 9.92 -5.62 9.62
C PRO A 75 10.11 -7.03 10.21
N THR A 76 9.43 -7.32 11.33
CA THR A 76 9.46 -8.64 11.97
C THR A 76 8.71 -9.68 11.15
N MET A 77 7.57 -9.31 10.54
CA MET A 77 6.79 -10.20 9.68
C MET A 77 7.57 -10.61 8.44
N LEU A 78 8.27 -9.67 7.80
CA LEU A 78 9.11 -9.93 6.61
C LEU A 78 10.30 -10.85 6.90
N GLN A 79 10.78 -10.90 8.15
CA GLN A 79 11.85 -11.80 8.59
C GLN A 79 11.34 -13.18 9.05
N SER A 80 10.02 -13.36 9.15
CA SER A 80 9.44 -14.60 9.63
C SER A 80 9.43 -15.68 8.55
N ASN A 81 9.10 -16.92 8.94
CA ASN A 81 8.93 -18.02 8.00
C ASN A 81 7.62 -17.94 7.18
N ASP A 82 6.75 -16.98 7.49
CA ASP A 82 5.44 -16.80 6.86
C ASP A 82 5.16 -15.29 6.65
N PRO A 83 5.95 -14.63 5.79
CA PRO A 83 5.75 -13.20 5.49
C PRO A 83 4.47 -12.99 4.68
N PRO A 84 3.86 -11.78 4.72
CA PRO A 84 2.74 -11.46 3.85
C PRO A 84 3.17 -11.49 2.37
N ASP A 85 2.30 -11.99 1.49
CA ASP A 85 2.54 -12.03 0.04
C ASP A 85 2.45 -10.64 -0.58
N ILE A 86 1.51 -9.82 -0.10
CA ILE A 86 1.30 -8.44 -0.53
C ILE A 86 1.26 -7.57 0.71
N PHE A 87 1.93 -6.42 0.69
CA PHE A 87 1.85 -5.47 1.79
C PHE A 87 1.88 -4.00 1.34
N THR A 88 1.23 -3.14 2.12
CA THR A 88 1.35 -1.69 1.95
C THR A 88 2.75 -1.22 2.33
N SER A 89 3.35 -0.40 1.47
CA SER A 89 4.62 0.26 1.71
C SER A 89 4.51 1.75 1.37
N TRP A 90 5.48 2.54 1.82
CA TRP A 90 5.63 3.95 1.45
C TRP A 90 6.88 4.10 0.60
N GLY A 91 6.79 4.86 -0.49
CA GLY A 91 7.95 5.19 -1.31
C GLY A 91 9.06 5.89 -0.50
N GLY A 92 10.26 5.97 -1.08
CA GLY A 92 11.43 6.54 -0.40
C GLY A 92 12.18 5.52 0.45
N GLY A 93 12.77 5.98 1.57
CA GLY A 93 13.76 5.22 2.34
C GLY A 93 13.27 3.87 2.85
N VAL A 94 12.06 3.79 3.39
CA VAL A 94 11.50 2.54 3.94
C VAL A 94 11.36 1.47 2.84
N MET A 95 10.82 1.84 1.68
CA MET A 95 10.73 0.92 0.54
C MET A 95 12.11 0.53 0.01
N LEU A 96 13.05 1.47 -0.04
CA LEU A 96 14.44 1.20 -0.44
C LEU A 96 15.11 0.18 0.49
N ASP A 97 14.91 0.30 1.80
CA ASP A 97 15.45 -0.64 2.78
C ASP A 97 14.88 -2.05 2.59
N HIS A 98 13.56 -2.16 2.33
CA HIS A 98 12.94 -3.44 2.00
C HIS A 98 13.44 -4.02 0.66
N ALA A 99 13.69 -3.18 -0.34
CA ALA A 99 14.27 -3.60 -1.62
C ALA A 99 15.69 -4.15 -1.43
N ASN A 100 16.54 -3.43 -0.68
CA ASN A 100 17.91 -3.83 -0.38
C ASN A 100 17.99 -5.11 0.46
N ALA A 101 17.00 -5.33 1.32
CA ALA A 101 16.86 -6.56 2.09
C ALA A 101 16.32 -7.75 1.27
N GLY A 102 15.93 -7.53 0.02
CA GLY A 102 15.44 -8.58 -0.88
C GLY A 102 13.98 -8.99 -0.64
N TYR A 103 13.19 -8.16 0.05
CA TYR A 103 11.78 -8.46 0.35
C TYR A 103 10.80 -8.05 -0.75
N LEU A 104 11.26 -7.33 -1.78
CA LEU A 104 10.40 -6.82 -2.85
C LEU A 104 10.65 -7.57 -4.16
N ALA A 105 9.56 -8.03 -4.78
CA ALA A 105 9.59 -8.65 -6.08
C ALA A 105 9.76 -7.62 -7.22
N ASP A 106 10.40 -8.03 -8.31
CA ASP A 106 10.42 -7.26 -9.55
C ASP A 106 9.06 -7.38 -10.26
N VAL A 107 8.31 -6.27 -10.28
CA VAL A 107 6.99 -6.16 -10.91
C VAL A 107 7.04 -5.25 -12.13
N SER A 108 8.20 -5.15 -12.80
CA SER A 108 8.39 -4.27 -13.97
C SER A 108 7.43 -4.58 -15.13
N SER A 109 6.91 -5.80 -15.22
CA SER A 109 5.87 -6.16 -16.22
C SER A 109 4.57 -5.38 -16.05
N GLU A 110 4.27 -4.90 -14.84
CA GLU A 110 3.01 -4.19 -14.53
C GLU A 110 3.12 -2.67 -14.66
N LYS A 111 4.31 -2.15 -14.96
CA LYS A 111 4.57 -0.72 -15.02
C LYS A 111 3.63 0.02 -15.98
N ASP A 112 3.35 -0.55 -17.15
CA ASP A 112 2.47 0.06 -18.13
C ASP A 112 0.99 -0.01 -17.71
N ASN A 113 0.61 -1.01 -16.93
CA ASN A 113 -0.73 -1.08 -16.34
C ASN A 113 -0.90 -0.03 -15.25
N MET A 114 0.11 0.15 -14.39
CA MET A 114 0.11 1.20 -13.37
C MET A 114 0.03 2.61 -13.98
N ALA A 115 0.76 2.86 -15.07
CA ALA A 115 0.78 4.17 -15.74
C ALA A 115 -0.58 4.59 -16.32
N LYS A 116 -1.54 3.66 -16.44
CA LYS A 116 -2.93 3.96 -16.82
C LYS A 116 -3.79 4.46 -15.66
N ILE A 117 -3.36 4.22 -14.43
CA ILE A 117 -4.15 4.44 -13.21
C ILE A 117 -3.60 5.61 -12.38
N VAL A 118 -2.28 5.79 -12.37
CA VAL A 118 -1.60 6.83 -11.59
C VAL A 118 -0.67 7.68 -12.45
N VAL A 119 -0.37 8.89 -11.96
CA VAL A 119 0.56 9.81 -12.63
C VAL A 119 1.99 9.27 -12.67
N PRO A 120 2.81 9.64 -13.68
CA PRO A 120 4.16 9.09 -13.86
C PRO A 120 5.08 9.23 -12.64
N SER A 121 4.95 10.32 -11.88
CA SER A 121 5.73 10.55 -10.65
C SER A 121 5.44 9.53 -9.56
N ALA A 122 4.19 9.03 -9.46
CA ALA A 122 3.83 7.99 -8.52
C ALA A 122 4.45 6.64 -8.90
N VAL A 123 4.44 6.30 -10.19
CA VAL A 123 5.11 5.10 -10.71
C VAL A 123 6.61 5.15 -10.41
N ALA A 124 7.26 6.29 -10.67
CA ALA A 124 8.69 6.49 -10.44
C ALA A 124 9.08 6.40 -8.96
N ALA A 125 8.18 6.77 -8.03
CA ALA A 125 8.45 6.71 -6.59
C ALA A 125 8.65 5.27 -6.05
N PHE A 126 8.26 4.25 -6.83
CA PHE A 126 8.40 2.82 -6.50
C PHE A 126 9.44 2.11 -7.38
N GLN A 127 10.42 2.86 -7.91
CA GLN A 127 11.55 2.30 -8.64
C GLN A 127 12.82 2.29 -7.80
N VAL A 128 13.53 1.17 -7.82
CA VAL A 128 14.84 0.98 -7.22
C VAL A 128 15.74 0.33 -8.25
N ASP A 129 16.91 0.93 -8.50
CA ASP A 129 17.90 0.45 -9.47
C ASP A 129 17.32 0.11 -10.85
N GLY A 130 16.38 0.92 -11.31
CA GLY A 130 15.72 0.79 -12.62
C GLY A 130 14.61 -0.27 -12.68
N LYS A 131 14.34 -0.98 -11.59
CA LYS A 131 13.25 -1.96 -11.49
C LYS A 131 12.03 -1.38 -10.80
N GLN A 132 10.84 -1.76 -11.24
CA GLN A 132 9.61 -1.49 -10.49
C GLN A 132 9.49 -2.53 -9.38
N VAL A 133 9.47 -2.08 -8.12
CA VAL A 133 9.45 -2.97 -6.94
C VAL A 133 8.17 -2.84 -6.11
N GLY A 134 7.17 -2.14 -6.65
CA GLY A 134 5.87 -1.98 -6.02
C GLY A 134 4.85 -1.32 -6.95
N LEU A 135 3.57 -1.49 -6.61
CA LEU A 135 2.44 -0.93 -7.35
C LEU A 135 1.91 0.30 -6.61
N ALA A 136 2.08 1.48 -7.21
CA ALA A 136 1.52 2.72 -6.69
C ALA A 136 -0.02 2.73 -6.86
N THR A 137 -0.74 2.86 -5.76
CA THR A 137 -2.21 2.89 -5.71
C THR A 137 -2.77 4.30 -5.53
N ASP A 138 -2.00 5.18 -4.90
CA ASP A 138 -2.37 6.57 -4.65
C ASP A 138 -1.14 7.49 -4.62
N LEU A 139 -1.40 8.79 -4.65
CA LEU A 139 -0.42 9.85 -4.45
C LEU A 139 -0.96 10.81 -3.40
N SER A 140 -0.24 10.95 -2.30
CA SER A 140 -0.59 11.87 -1.22
C SER A 140 0.22 13.17 -1.32
N LEU A 141 -0.47 14.31 -1.22
CA LEU A 141 0.16 15.63 -1.19
C LEU A 141 0.14 16.18 0.23
N VAL A 142 1.30 16.54 0.76
CA VAL A 142 1.37 17.22 2.05
C VAL A 142 1.10 18.71 1.85
N SER A 143 0.08 19.22 2.55
CA SER A 143 -0.40 20.59 2.39
C SER A 143 -0.79 21.21 3.72
N ILE A 144 -0.70 22.54 3.81
CA ILE A 144 -1.27 23.30 4.93
C ILE A 144 -2.73 23.59 4.62
N PHE A 145 -3.62 23.02 5.42
CA PHE A 145 -5.05 23.35 5.39
C PHE A 145 -5.33 24.57 6.27
N VAL A 146 -6.16 25.48 5.78
CA VAL A 146 -6.42 26.77 6.44
C VAL A 146 -7.91 26.96 6.75
N ASN A 147 -8.20 27.45 7.95
CA ASN A 147 -9.54 27.89 8.32
C ASN A 147 -9.70 29.38 7.95
N LYS A 148 -10.27 29.65 6.77
CA LYS A 148 -10.40 31.02 6.22
C LYS A 148 -11.14 31.98 7.18
N PRO A 149 -12.26 31.60 7.83
CA PRO A 149 -12.89 32.44 8.85
C PRO A 149 -11.96 32.85 10.01
N LEU A 150 -11.15 31.92 10.53
CA LEU A 150 -10.22 32.22 11.63
C LEU A 150 -9.06 33.11 11.18
N LEU A 151 -8.57 32.94 9.94
CA LEU A 151 -7.58 33.86 9.35
C LEU A 151 -8.15 35.27 9.21
N ALA A 152 -9.39 35.40 8.72
CA ALA A 152 -10.06 36.69 8.58
C ALA A 152 -10.25 37.37 9.94
N LYS A 153 -10.65 36.63 10.98
CA LYS A 153 -10.76 37.14 12.36
C LYS A 153 -9.43 37.67 12.90
N ALA A 154 -8.31 37.09 12.49
CA ALA A 154 -6.96 37.54 12.86
C ALA A 154 -6.36 38.59 11.90
N GLY A 155 -7.09 39.03 10.87
CA GLY A 155 -6.58 39.98 9.88
C GLY A 155 -5.42 39.42 9.03
N VAL A 156 -5.52 38.14 8.66
CA VAL A 156 -4.53 37.43 7.81
C VAL A 156 -5.18 37.09 6.47
N SER A 157 -4.55 37.51 5.38
CA SER A 157 -4.88 37.09 4.02
C SER A 157 -4.13 35.81 3.62
N LEU A 158 -4.64 35.09 2.62
CA LEU A 158 -3.96 33.89 2.10
C LEU A 158 -2.66 34.23 1.38
N ASP A 159 -2.55 35.42 0.78
CA ASP A 159 -1.35 35.83 0.06
C ASP A 159 -0.17 36.05 1.01
N GLU A 160 -0.41 36.50 2.24
CA GLU A 160 0.63 36.60 3.27
C GLU A 160 1.27 35.23 3.56
N LEU A 161 0.52 34.14 3.48
CA LEU A 161 1.02 32.79 3.80
C LEU A 161 1.98 32.22 2.75
N LYS A 162 2.13 32.86 1.58
CA LYS A 162 3.00 32.38 0.50
C LYS A 162 4.49 32.53 0.80
N THR A 163 4.84 33.35 1.80
CA THR A 163 6.23 33.61 2.20
C THR A 163 6.49 33.13 3.61
N TRP A 164 7.75 32.80 3.94
CA TRP A 164 8.10 32.37 5.29
C TRP A 164 7.86 33.47 6.33
N ASP A 165 8.20 34.72 6.01
CA ASP A 165 7.96 35.85 6.90
C ASP A 165 6.46 36.13 7.10
N GLY A 166 5.66 36.07 6.04
CA GLY A 166 4.22 36.23 6.17
C GLY A 166 3.54 35.06 6.90
N PHE A 167 4.05 33.83 6.77
CA PHE A 167 3.62 32.70 7.60
C PHE A 167 3.93 32.93 9.09
N LYS A 168 5.15 33.34 9.45
CA LYS A 168 5.50 33.71 10.84
C LYS A 168 4.62 34.86 11.36
N GLY A 169 4.36 35.86 10.52
CA GLY A 169 3.47 36.98 10.84
C GLY A 169 2.04 36.52 11.12
N ALA A 170 1.50 35.61 10.31
CA ALA A 170 0.19 35.01 10.53
C ALA A 170 0.12 34.24 11.86
N VAL A 171 1.15 33.45 12.20
CA VAL A 171 1.24 32.76 13.50
C VAL A 171 1.16 33.75 14.66
N ALA A 172 1.87 34.88 14.58
CA ALA A 172 1.84 35.91 15.62
C ALA A 172 0.44 36.56 15.75
N LYS A 173 -0.19 36.92 14.63
CA LYS A 173 -1.56 37.50 14.60
C LYS A 173 -2.59 36.54 15.17
N LEU A 174 -2.54 35.26 14.79
CA LEU A 174 -3.45 34.23 15.31
C LEU A 174 -3.31 34.06 16.83
N LYS A 175 -2.07 33.99 17.34
CA LYS A 175 -1.81 33.94 18.79
C LYS A 175 -2.37 35.16 19.52
N ALA A 176 -2.16 36.37 18.99
CA ALA A 176 -2.68 37.60 19.57
C ALA A 176 -4.22 37.64 19.62
N ALA A 177 -4.88 36.99 18.66
CA ALA A 177 -6.33 36.84 18.61
C ALA A 177 -6.87 35.68 19.47
N GLY A 178 -6.02 34.99 20.25
CA GLY A 178 -6.40 33.83 21.06
C GLY A 178 -6.74 32.57 20.26
N ILE A 179 -6.26 32.48 19.01
CA ILE A 179 -6.50 31.36 18.10
C ILE A 179 -5.26 30.46 18.07
N THR A 180 -5.44 29.16 18.23
CA THR A 180 -4.36 28.18 18.03
C THR A 180 -3.88 28.24 16.57
N PRO A 181 -2.63 28.64 16.31
CA PRO A 181 -2.19 28.94 14.94
C PRO A 181 -1.95 27.70 14.08
N LEU A 182 -1.53 26.59 14.70
CA LEU A 182 -1.23 25.33 14.02
C LEU A 182 -1.78 24.17 14.86
N LEU A 183 -2.44 23.24 14.19
CA LEU A 183 -2.93 21.99 14.77
C LEU A 183 -2.28 20.83 14.01
N THR A 184 -1.61 19.94 14.73
CA THR A 184 -0.88 18.81 14.15
C THR A 184 -0.79 17.67 15.17
N GLY A 185 -0.85 16.42 14.69
CA GLY A 185 -0.74 15.22 15.51
C GLY A 185 0.70 14.95 15.94
N GLY A 186 1.21 15.68 16.91
CA GLY A 186 2.61 15.58 17.34
C GLY A 186 3.00 14.27 18.05
N ALA A 187 2.02 13.47 18.50
CA ALA A 187 2.27 12.25 19.26
C ALA A 187 3.07 11.21 18.48
N ASP A 188 2.75 11.03 17.19
CA ASP A 188 3.39 10.02 16.33
C ASP A 188 4.64 10.54 15.62
N LYS A 189 5.04 11.80 15.87
CA LYS A 189 6.22 12.50 15.34
C LYS A 189 6.26 12.71 13.82
N TRP A 190 5.86 11.74 13.00
CA TRP A 190 5.87 11.83 11.54
C TRP A 190 5.07 13.01 10.97
N PRO A 191 3.93 13.47 11.57
CA PRO A 191 3.25 14.66 11.05
C PRO A 191 4.09 15.93 11.24
N LEU A 192 4.93 15.98 12.29
CA LEU A 192 5.85 17.09 12.54
C LEU A 192 7.04 17.07 11.57
N GLN A 193 7.49 15.88 11.16
CA GLN A 193 8.59 15.73 10.18
C GLN A 193 8.31 16.50 8.89
N PHE A 194 7.06 16.57 8.43
CA PHE A 194 6.76 17.33 7.22
C PHE A 194 7.08 18.81 7.35
N TYR A 195 6.81 19.44 8.49
CA TYR A 195 7.16 20.85 8.70
C TYR A 195 8.67 21.05 8.60
N LEU A 196 9.45 20.17 9.24
CA LEU A 196 10.91 20.21 9.18
C LEU A 196 11.42 19.95 7.75
N GLY A 197 10.89 18.93 7.08
CA GLY A 197 11.27 18.56 5.72
C GLY A 197 11.01 19.68 4.71
N TYR A 198 9.84 20.34 4.79
CA TYR A 198 9.53 21.49 3.93
C TYR A 198 10.44 22.69 4.19
N LEU A 199 10.80 22.95 5.45
CA LEU A 199 11.73 24.02 5.79
C LEU A 199 13.13 23.73 5.26
N LEU A 200 13.62 22.51 5.44
CA LEU A 200 14.93 22.10 4.91
C LEU A 200 14.96 22.21 3.39
N LEU A 201 13.91 21.76 2.69
CA LEU A 201 13.86 21.84 1.23
C LEU A 201 13.85 23.28 0.69
N ARG A 202 13.20 24.21 1.40
CA ARG A 202 13.05 25.59 0.91
C ARG A 202 14.15 26.54 1.37
N GLU A 203 14.68 26.36 2.58
CA GLU A 203 15.65 27.26 3.20
C GLU A 203 17.05 26.65 3.28
N GLY A 204 17.17 25.32 3.30
CA GLY A 204 18.43 24.59 3.46
C GLY A 204 19.22 24.37 2.16
N GLY A 205 18.66 24.76 1.01
CA GLY A 205 19.28 24.56 -0.30
C GLY A 205 19.16 23.11 -0.79
N GLY A 206 18.10 22.84 -1.56
CA GLY A 206 18.01 21.66 -2.43
C GLY A 206 18.66 21.91 -3.79
#